data_AF-A0A7S1EFD4-F1
#
_entry.id   AF-A0A7S1EFD4-F1
#
_cell.length_a   1.000
_cell.length_b   1.000
_cell.length_c   1.000
_cell.angle_alpha   90.00
_cell.angle_beta   90.00
_cell.angle_gamma   90.00
#
_symmetry.space_group_name_H-M   'P 1'
#
loop_
_entity.id
_entity.type
_entity.pdbx_description
1 polymer ?
#
loop_
_entity_poly.entity_id
_entity_poly.type
_entity_poly.pdbx_seq_one_letter_code
_entity_poly.pdbx_strand_id
1 'polypeptide(L)'
;LSRRATSIRLPFTPDPLNYRRFAKLTATAASSGASASGEYWWTQMGSLPFECTGCGKCCRVKGDVWVSPKDLQRMADHKEMDVAAFAEEYASRKAGGWIQLKDRGEGDDACIFLGDDNVTCGIYEARPLQCSVYPFFPRLLSTPEAWNGEVVAKDDEPGDRKWTPESGGCEGMREVRGIRYNKKKDKWVVKQG
;
A
#
# COMPACT_ATOMS: atom_id res chain seq x y z
N LEU A 1 42.49 -18.32 14.58
CA LEU A 1 41.44 -18.66 13.59
C LEU A 1 40.82 -17.36 13.08
N SER A 2 41.39 -16.82 11.99
CA SER A 2 41.02 -15.53 11.40
C SER A 2 39.74 -15.69 10.56
N ARG A 3 38.65 -15.05 10.96
CA ARG A 3 37.43 -14.98 10.15
C ARG A 3 37.68 -14.00 9.00
N ARG A 4 37.84 -14.53 7.79
CA ARG A 4 37.87 -13.71 6.56
C ARG A 4 36.48 -13.10 6.35
N ALA A 5 36.41 -11.78 6.23
CA ALA A 5 35.21 -11.09 5.79
C ALA A 5 34.95 -11.47 4.32
N THR A 6 33.96 -12.33 4.08
CA THR A 6 33.48 -12.61 2.73
C THR A 6 32.60 -11.43 2.30
N SER A 7 33.18 -10.50 1.54
CA SER A 7 32.43 -9.46 0.82
C SER A 7 31.51 -10.14 -0.19
N ILE A 8 30.24 -10.37 0.16
CA ILE A 8 29.20 -10.74 -0.79
C ILE A 8 28.89 -9.48 -1.61
N ARG A 9 29.36 -9.42 -2.85
CA ARG A 9 28.90 -8.43 -3.82
C ARG A 9 27.44 -8.77 -4.13
N LEU A 10 26.50 -7.95 -3.64
CA LEU A 10 25.12 -7.98 -4.10
C LEU A 10 25.15 -7.77 -5.64
N PRO A 11 24.52 -8.62 -6.46
CA PRO A 11 24.59 -8.53 -7.93
C PRO A 11 23.85 -7.32 -8.51
N PHE A 12 23.47 -6.36 -7.68
CA PHE A 12 22.60 -5.26 -8.04
C PHE A 12 23.28 -3.93 -7.73
N THR A 13 24.08 -3.45 -8.68
CA THR A 13 24.42 -2.02 -8.72
C THR A 13 23.19 -1.29 -9.25
N PRO A 14 22.57 -0.38 -8.47
CA PRO A 14 21.42 0.37 -8.97
C PRO A 14 21.86 1.23 -10.16
N ASP A 15 21.22 1.02 -11.32
CA ASP A 15 21.40 1.88 -12.49
C ASP A 15 20.91 3.30 -12.14
N PRO A 16 21.79 4.32 -12.08
CA PRO A 16 21.43 5.68 -11.69
C PRO A 16 20.45 6.34 -12.68
N LEU A 17 20.36 5.84 -13.91
CA LEU A 17 19.52 6.42 -14.96
C LEU A 17 18.03 6.07 -14.78
N ASN A 18 17.72 4.91 -14.19
CA ASN A 18 16.34 4.52 -13.90
C ASN A 18 15.77 5.29 -12.71
N TYR A 19 16.57 5.54 -11.67
CA TYR A 19 16.14 6.31 -10.50
C TYR A 19 15.70 7.74 -10.86
N ARG A 20 16.40 8.42 -11.79
CA ARG A 20 16.03 9.77 -12.23
C ARG A 20 14.73 9.82 -13.02
N ARG A 21 14.40 8.78 -13.79
CA ARG A 21 13.11 8.67 -14.50
C ARG A 21 11.96 8.42 -13.52
N PHE A 22 12.14 7.51 -12.55
CA PHE A 22 11.16 7.29 -11.49
C PHE A 22 10.96 8.53 -10.61
N ALA A 23 12.02 9.22 -10.20
CA ALA A 23 11.93 10.44 -9.40
C ALA A 23 11.21 11.60 -10.13
N LYS A 24 11.35 11.69 -11.45
CA LYS A 24 10.57 12.65 -12.26
C LYS A 24 9.09 12.26 -12.38
N LEU A 25 8.78 10.96 -12.45
CA LEU A 25 7.40 10.45 -12.49
C LEU A 25 6.69 10.59 -11.13
N THR A 26 7.41 10.44 -10.02
CA THR A 26 6.84 10.65 -8.68
C THR A 26 6.60 12.12 -8.36
N ALA A 27 7.43 13.03 -8.89
CA ALA A 27 7.22 14.47 -8.75
C ALA A 27 5.94 14.96 -9.46
N THR A 28 5.59 14.41 -10.62
CA THR A 28 4.31 14.70 -11.30
C THR A 28 3.12 13.95 -10.70
N ALA A 29 3.32 12.81 -10.04
CA ALA A 29 2.24 12.11 -9.33
C ALA A 29 1.87 12.77 -8.00
N ALA A 30 2.83 13.36 -7.28
CA ALA A 30 2.62 14.04 -5.99
C ALA A 30 1.67 15.26 -6.08
N SER A 31 1.50 15.85 -7.27
CA SER A 31 0.61 17.00 -7.49
C SER A 31 -0.86 16.63 -7.76
N SER A 32 -1.20 15.34 -7.86
CA SER A 32 -2.53 14.91 -8.36
C SER A 32 -3.70 15.13 -7.38
N GLY A 33 -3.46 15.60 -6.16
CA GLY A 33 -4.51 15.93 -5.18
C GLY A 33 -4.32 17.25 -4.40
N ALA A 34 -3.19 17.93 -4.60
CA ALA A 34 -2.95 19.24 -4.00
C ALA A 34 -3.57 20.34 -4.88
N SER A 35 -4.19 21.34 -4.27
CA SER A 35 -4.49 22.60 -4.96
C SER A 35 -3.20 23.28 -5.45
N ALA A 36 -3.27 24.29 -6.32
CA ALA A 36 -2.08 25.07 -6.66
C ALA A 36 -1.57 25.87 -5.44
N SER A 37 -2.41 26.10 -4.42
CA SER A 37 -2.02 26.56 -3.09
C SER A 37 -1.28 25.52 -2.21
N GLY A 38 -1.16 24.27 -2.67
CA GLY A 38 -0.48 23.18 -1.95
C GLY A 38 -1.34 22.54 -0.84
N GLU A 39 -2.62 22.89 -0.76
CA GLU A 39 -3.55 22.37 0.25
C GLU A 39 -4.17 21.04 -0.21
N TYR A 40 -4.29 20.11 0.73
CA TYR A 40 -4.92 18.81 0.54
C TYR A 40 -6.30 18.76 1.20
N TRP A 41 -7.26 18.03 0.62
CA TRP A 41 -8.64 18.02 1.12
C TRP A 41 -8.77 17.52 2.57
N TRP A 42 -7.97 16.52 2.95
CA TRP A 42 -8.04 15.91 4.29
C TRP A 42 -7.51 16.83 5.39
N THR A 43 -6.74 17.86 5.06
CA THR A 43 -6.30 18.89 6.03
C THR A 43 -7.48 19.66 6.62
N GLN A 44 -8.61 19.70 5.90
CA GLN A 44 -9.83 20.38 6.35
C GLN A 44 -10.59 19.58 7.42
N MET A 45 -10.20 18.32 7.69
CA MET A 45 -10.92 17.42 8.61
C MET A 45 -10.25 17.24 9.96
N GLY A 46 -8.98 17.64 10.11
CA GLY A 46 -8.16 17.31 11.27
C GLY A 46 -7.67 15.85 11.28
N SER A 47 -8.53 14.88 10.97
CA SER A 47 -8.15 13.47 10.82
C SER A 47 -8.93 12.77 9.69
N LEU A 48 -8.28 11.76 9.10
CA LEU A 48 -8.94 10.87 8.14
C LEU A 48 -9.77 9.82 8.89
N PRO A 49 -11.01 9.54 8.48
CA PRO A 49 -11.89 8.65 9.21
C PRO A 49 -11.60 7.18 8.85
N PHE A 50 -10.58 6.61 9.50
CA PHE A 50 -10.16 5.22 9.32
C PHE A 50 -9.88 4.52 10.65
N GLU A 51 -10.33 3.28 10.76
CA GLU A 51 -10.00 2.35 11.85
C GLU A 51 -9.85 0.94 11.27
N CYS A 52 -8.68 0.31 11.47
CA CYS A 52 -8.45 -1.03 10.96
C CYS A 52 -9.33 -2.04 11.70
N THR A 53 -10.16 -2.79 10.98
CA THR A 53 -11.03 -3.83 11.56
C THR A 53 -10.33 -5.19 11.72
N GLY A 54 -9.11 -5.33 11.20
CA GLY A 54 -8.38 -6.61 11.23
C GLY A 54 -8.99 -7.69 10.32
N CYS A 55 -9.85 -7.34 9.36
CA CYS A 55 -10.64 -8.31 8.58
C CYS A 55 -9.86 -9.13 7.52
N GLY A 56 -8.58 -8.83 7.26
CA GLY A 56 -7.77 -9.51 6.24
C GLY A 56 -8.15 -9.22 4.78
N LYS A 57 -9.21 -8.42 4.52
CA LYS A 57 -9.72 -8.13 3.17
C LYS A 57 -8.68 -7.54 2.22
N CYS A 58 -7.80 -6.66 2.72
CA CYS A 58 -6.71 -6.08 1.91
C CYS A 58 -5.69 -7.11 1.40
N CYS A 59 -5.64 -8.31 2.00
CA CYS A 59 -4.75 -9.40 1.59
C CYS A 59 -5.42 -10.37 0.60
N ARG A 60 -6.72 -10.24 0.33
CA ARG A 60 -7.53 -11.14 -0.51
C ARG A 60 -7.92 -10.53 -1.84
N VAL A 61 -7.30 -9.41 -2.18
CA VAL A 61 -7.51 -8.67 -3.43
C VAL A 61 -6.25 -8.86 -4.26
N LYS A 62 -6.44 -9.11 -5.56
CA LYS A 62 -5.32 -9.15 -6.50
C LYS A 62 -4.56 -7.82 -6.47
N GLY A 63 -3.28 -7.86 -6.10
CA GLY A 63 -2.50 -6.65 -5.93
C GLY A 63 -1.00 -6.86 -6.14
N ASP A 64 -0.36 -5.87 -6.74
CA ASP A 64 1.10 -5.86 -6.89
C ASP A 64 1.74 -5.25 -5.62
N VAL A 65 2.18 -6.10 -4.69
CA VAL A 65 2.94 -5.66 -3.50
C VAL A 65 4.42 -5.62 -3.82
N TRP A 66 4.94 -4.42 -4.01
CA TRP A 66 6.37 -4.18 -4.27
C TRP A 66 7.09 -3.84 -2.97
N VAL A 67 8.20 -4.53 -2.74
CA VAL A 67 8.94 -4.54 -1.50
C VAL A 67 10.33 -3.95 -1.75
N SER A 68 10.67 -2.92 -0.98
CA SER A 68 11.97 -2.27 -1.06
C SER A 68 13.09 -3.17 -0.50
N PRO A 69 14.37 -2.91 -0.80
CA PRO A 69 15.46 -3.65 -0.17
C PRO A 69 15.43 -3.62 1.37
N LYS A 70 14.97 -2.51 1.97
CA LYS A 70 14.85 -2.37 3.42
C LYS A 70 13.71 -3.23 3.98
N ASP A 71 12.57 -3.24 3.30
CA ASP A 71 11.45 -4.10 3.67
C ASP A 71 11.85 -5.57 3.55
N LEU A 72 12.54 -5.93 2.46
CA LEU A 72 13.01 -7.28 2.19
C LEU A 72 13.93 -7.79 3.31
N GLN A 73 14.90 -6.98 3.75
CA GLN A 73 15.77 -7.35 4.88
C GLN A 73 14.95 -7.61 6.15
N ARG A 74 14.05 -6.67 6.51
CA ARG A 74 13.20 -6.80 7.71
C ARG A 74 12.30 -8.05 7.66
N MET A 75 11.75 -8.36 6.49
CA MET A 75 10.90 -9.53 6.30
C MET A 75 11.70 -10.84 6.37
N ALA A 76 12.90 -10.87 5.79
CA ALA A 76 13.82 -12.01 5.87
C ALA A 76 14.28 -12.26 7.31
N ASP A 77 14.65 -11.19 8.04
CA ASP A 77 15.04 -11.26 9.45
C ASP A 77 13.91 -11.82 10.32
N HIS A 78 12.68 -11.36 10.10
CA HIS A 78 11.49 -11.85 10.81
C HIS A 78 11.19 -13.33 10.55
N LYS A 79 11.53 -13.82 9.35
CA LYS A 79 11.38 -15.22 8.95
C LYS A 79 12.63 -16.05 9.25
N GLU A 80 13.63 -15.47 9.91
CA GLU A 80 14.90 -16.11 10.27
C GLU A 80 15.62 -16.75 9.07
N MET A 81 15.60 -16.06 7.94
CA MET A 81 16.19 -16.55 6.69
C MET A 81 17.07 -15.50 6.00
N ASP A 82 17.94 -15.97 5.12
CA ASP A 82 18.72 -15.09 4.26
C ASP A 82 17.83 -14.35 3.24
N VAL A 83 18.21 -13.13 2.89
CA VAL A 83 17.48 -12.29 1.94
C VAL A 83 17.34 -12.95 0.56
N ALA A 84 18.37 -13.63 0.07
CA ALA A 84 18.30 -14.32 -1.22
C ALA A 84 17.33 -15.49 -1.13
N ALA A 85 17.38 -16.29 -0.05
CA ALA A 85 16.44 -17.38 0.18
C ALA A 85 14.99 -16.88 0.26
N PHE A 86 14.74 -15.81 1.02
CA PHE A 86 13.43 -15.16 1.08
C PHE A 86 12.94 -14.74 -0.31
N ALA A 87 13.81 -14.11 -1.11
CA ALA A 87 13.45 -13.63 -2.42
C ALA A 87 13.22 -14.76 -3.43
N GLU A 88 13.84 -15.93 -3.29
CA GLU A 88 13.51 -17.10 -4.11
C GLU A 88 12.16 -17.71 -3.71
N GLU A 89 11.91 -17.82 -2.41
CA GLU A 89 10.70 -18.46 -1.87
C GLU A 89 9.45 -17.59 -2.09
N TYR A 90 9.52 -16.28 -1.82
CA TYR A 90 8.35 -15.40 -1.72
C TYR A 90 8.21 -14.37 -2.84
N ALA A 91 9.17 -14.21 -3.75
CA ALA A 91 9.08 -13.21 -4.83
C ALA A 91 8.52 -13.78 -6.14
N SER A 92 7.50 -13.14 -6.72
CA SER A 92 6.99 -13.44 -8.06
C SER A 92 7.84 -12.77 -9.15
N ARG A 93 8.36 -11.57 -8.89
CA ARG A 93 9.20 -10.80 -9.82
C ARG A 93 10.28 -10.02 -9.08
N LYS A 94 11.36 -9.69 -9.79
CA LYS A 94 12.48 -8.88 -9.28
C LYS A 94 12.81 -7.78 -10.30
N ALA A 95 12.91 -6.53 -9.86
CA ALA A 95 13.19 -5.40 -10.73
C ALA A 95 13.87 -4.25 -9.97
N GLY A 96 15.02 -3.77 -10.44
CA GLY A 96 15.64 -2.58 -9.85
C GLY A 96 16.04 -2.69 -8.36
N GLY A 97 16.25 -3.91 -7.85
CA GLY A 97 16.48 -4.19 -6.42
C GLY A 97 15.19 -4.34 -5.59
N TRP A 98 14.03 -4.11 -6.20
CA TRP A 98 12.73 -4.39 -5.62
C TRP A 98 12.30 -5.81 -5.96
N ILE A 99 11.48 -6.38 -5.08
CA ILE A 99 10.77 -7.63 -5.37
C ILE A 99 9.27 -7.42 -5.31
N GLN A 100 8.53 -8.14 -6.14
CA GLN A 100 7.09 -8.27 -6.02
C GLN A 100 6.80 -9.56 -5.24
N LEU A 101 5.93 -9.51 -4.23
CA LEU A 101 5.53 -10.72 -3.49
C LEU A 101 4.67 -11.65 -4.37
N LYS A 102 4.67 -12.94 -4.04
CA LYS A 102 3.76 -13.93 -4.63
C LYS A 102 2.39 -13.87 -3.96
N ASP A 103 1.37 -14.19 -4.74
CA ASP A 103 0.07 -14.65 -4.25
C ASP A 103 0.14 -16.17 -4.01
N ARG A 104 -0.86 -16.75 -3.35
CA ARG A 104 -0.95 -18.20 -3.11
C ARG A 104 -0.95 -19.01 -4.41
N GLY A 105 -1.50 -18.45 -5.49
CA GLY A 105 -1.53 -19.07 -6.81
C GLY A 105 -2.72 -19.99 -7.01
N GLU A 106 -2.72 -20.77 -8.10
CA GLU A 106 -3.78 -21.76 -8.42
C GLU A 106 -5.22 -21.19 -8.47
N GLY A 107 -5.36 -19.90 -8.78
CA GLY A 107 -6.65 -19.21 -8.80
C GLY A 107 -7.01 -18.51 -7.50
N ASP A 108 -6.17 -18.62 -6.46
CA ASP A 108 -6.23 -17.79 -5.25
C ASP A 108 -5.27 -16.61 -5.38
N ASP A 109 -5.86 -15.43 -5.59
CA ASP A 109 -5.15 -14.14 -5.67
C ASP A 109 -4.84 -13.57 -4.27
N ALA A 110 -5.05 -14.33 -3.18
CA ALA A 110 -4.66 -13.89 -1.84
C ALA A 110 -3.14 -13.90 -1.64
N CYS A 111 -2.66 -12.99 -0.82
CA CYS A 111 -1.25 -12.88 -0.44
C CYS A 111 -0.73 -14.19 0.17
N ILE A 112 0.49 -14.59 -0.21
CA ILE A 112 1.16 -15.80 0.31
C ILE A 112 1.33 -15.84 1.84
N PHE A 113 1.30 -14.68 2.51
CA PHE A 113 1.42 -14.59 3.98
C PHE A 113 0.08 -14.52 4.71
N LEU A 114 -1.04 -14.54 4.00
CA LEU A 114 -2.36 -14.64 4.64
C LEU A 114 -2.50 -16.06 5.23
N GLY A 115 -2.95 -16.15 6.48
CA GLY A 115 -3.26 -17.43 7.13
C GLY A 115 -4.50 -18.10 6.53
N ASP A 116 -4.63 -19.41 6.74
CA ASP A 116 -5.75 -20.20 6.21
C ASP A 116 -7.12 -19.77 6.76
N ASP A 117 -7.12 -19.04 7.88
CA ASP A 117 -8.30 -18.36 8.45
C ASP A 117 -8.79 -17.18 7.60
N ASN A 118 -8.05 -16.82 6.54
CA ASN A 118 -8.28 -15.68 5.66
C ASN A 118 -8.29 -14.31 6.37
N VAL A 119 -7.72 -14.22 7.56
CA VAL A 119 -7.76 -13.01 8.42
C VAL A 119 -6.35 -12.64 8.89
N THR A 120 -5.59 -13.61 9.39
CA THR A 120 -4.33 -13.36 10.08
C THR A 120 -3.19 -13.17 9.09
N CYS A 121 -2.38 -12.11 9.24
CA CYS A 121 -1.16 -11.93 8.46
C CYS A 121 0.04 -12.57 9.18
N GLY A 122 0.65 -13.58 8.57
CA GLY A 122 1.80 -14.31 9.13
C GLY A 122 3.10 -13.52 9.23
N ILE A 123 3.13 -12.27 8.74
CA ILE A 123 4.29 -11.36 8.85
C ILE A 123 3.86 -9.97 9.32
N TYR A 124 2.77 -9.84 10.09
CA TYR A 124 2.17 -8.54 10.42
C TYR A 124 3.18 -7.53 10.98
N GLU A 125 4.05 -7.95 11.91
CA GLU A 125 5.09 -7.11 12.52
C GLU A 125 6.19 -6.69 11.54
N ALA A 126 6.40 -7.47 10.48
CA ALA A 126 7.39 -7.21 9.45
C ALA A 126 6.79 -6.76 8.12
N ARG A 127 5.48 -6.45 8.09
CA ARG A 127 4.75 -6.13 6.86
C ARG A 127 5.43 -4.98 6.10
N PRO A 128 5.53 -5.05 4.76
CA PRO A 128 6.21 -4.03 3.98
C PRO A 128 5.52 -2.67 4.10
N LEU A 129 6.21 -1.60 3.73
CA LEU A 129 5.67 -0.24 3.81
C LEU A 129 4.32 -0.12 3.09
N GLN A 130 4.17 -0.71 1.90
CA GLN A 130 2.93 -0.68 1.13
C GLN A 130 1.74 -1.27 1.93
N CYS A 131 1.92 -2.39 2.62
CA CYS A 131 0.89 -2.96 3.48
C CYS A 131 0.66 -2.14 4.76
N SER A 132 1.71 -1.52 5.30
CA SER A 132 1.65 -0.73 6.54
C SER A 132 0.88 0.58 6.37
N VAL A 133 0.92 1.17 5.17
CA VAL A 133 0.34 2.50 4.92
C VAL A 133 -1.01 2.44 4.22
N TYR A 134 -1.53 1.26 3.87
CA TYR A 134 -2.90 1.13 3.40
C TYR A 134 -3.88 1.57 4.51
N PRO A 135 -4.92 2.37 4.22
CA PRO A 135 -5.39 2.86 2.91
C PRO A 135 -4.92 4.28 2.54
N PHE A 136 -3.84 4.78 3.13
CA PHE A 136 -3.32 6.14 2.92
C PHE A 136 -2.46 6.28 1.66
N PHE A 137 -2.80 5.56 0.60
CA PHE A 137 -2.09 5.67 -0.67
C PHE A 137 -2.37 7.00 -1.35
N PRO A 138 -1.38 7.61 -2.05
CA PRO A 138 -1.57 8.88 -2.75
C PRO A 138 -2.78 8.90 -3.69
N ARG A 139 -3.09 7.78 -4.35
CA ARG A 139 -4.27 7.65 -5.20
C ARG A 139 -5.57 7.81 -4.41
N LEU A 140 -5.69 7.17 -3.25
CA LEU A 140 -6.88 7.22 -2.39
C LEU A 140 -7.01 8.57 -1.71
N LEU A 141 -5.88 9.20 -1.41
CA LEU A 141 -5.84 10.55 -0.89
C LEU A 141 -6.06 11.62 -1.96
N SER A 142 -6.03 11.32 -3.26
CA SER A 142 -6.09 12.37 -4.29
C SER A 142 -7.34 13.28 -4.21
N THR A 143 -8.51 12.71 -3.96
CA THR A 143 -9.77 13.45 -3.77
C THR A 143 -10.68 12.75 -2.75
N PRO A 144 -11.68 13.45 -2.16
CA PRO A 144 -12.68 12.82 -1.31
C PRO A 144 -13.45 11.68 -2.03
N GLU A 145 -13.67 11.81 -3.34
CA GLU A 145 -14.32 10.79 -4.15
C GLU A 145 -13.44 9.54 -4.30
N ALA A 146 -12.13 9.70 -4.47
CA ALA A 146 -11.19 8.58 -4.52
C ALA A 146 -11.16 7.81 -3.17
N TRP A 147 -11.18 8.55 -2.06
CA TRP A 147 -11.32 7.95 -0.72
C TRP A 147 -12.63 7.19 -0.57
N ASN A 148 -13.75 7.83 -0.90
CA ASN A 148 -15.08 7.22 -0.80
C ASN A 148 -15.25 6.00 -1.71
N GLY A 149 -14.58 5.98 -2.86
CA GLY A 149 -14.58 4.84 -3.78
C GLY A 149 -13.93 3.58 -3.21
N GLU A 150 -13.05 3.72 -2.20
CA GLU A 150 -12.42 2.58 -1.52
C GLU A 150 -13.29 2.03 -0.38
N VAL A 151 -14.19 2.85 0.18
CA VAL A 151 -15.09 2.46 1.28
C VAL A 151 -15.99 1.31 0.85
N VAL A 152 -16.10 0.29 1.70
CA VAL A 152 -17.10 -0.78 1.61
C VAL A 152 -17.82 -0.90 2.94
N ALA A 153 -19.07 -1.32 2.91
CA ALA A 153 -19.78 -1.69 4.13
C ALA A 153 -19.19 -2.97 4.73
N LYS A 154 -19.20 -3.08 6.06
CA LYS A 154 -18.92 -4.35 6.74
C LYS A 154 -19.93 -5.41 6.30
N ASP A 155 -19.57 -6.68 6.42
CA ASP A 155 -20.39 -7.77 5.89
C ASP A 155 -21.77 -7.85 6.57
N ASP A 156 -21.82 -7.57 7.87
CA ASP A 156 -22.98 -7.60 8.75
C ASP A 156 -23.78 -6.29 8.82
N GLU A 157 -23.28 -5.20 8.23
CA GLU A 157 -23.95 -3.89 8.24
C GLU A 157 -24.66 -3.61 6.90
N PRO A 158 -25.79 -2.87 6.87
CA PRO A 158 -26.37 -2.39 5.62
C PRO A 158 -25.40 -1.48 4.85
N GLY A 159 -25.43 -1.52 3.52
CA GLY A 159 -24.71 -0.57 2.68
C GLY A 159 -24.63 -1.00 1.23
N ASP A 160 -24.51 -0.01 0.34
CA ASP A 160 -24.67 -0.19 -1.10
C ASP A 160 -23.48 -0.94 -1.73
N ARG A 161 -22.25 -0.65 -1.28
CA ARG A 161 -21.03 -1.28 -1.78
C ARG A 161 -20.49 -2.29 -0.77
N LYS A 162 -20.50 -3.57 -1.14
CA LYS A 162 -19.89 -4.67 -0.38
C LYS A 162 -18.52 -5.01 -0.95
N TRP A 163 -17.66 -5.59 -0.11
CA TRP A 163 -16.35 -6.08 -0.53
C TRP A 163 -16.48 -7.31 -1.42
N THR A 164 -15.71 -7.36 -2.51
CA THR A 164 -15.47 -8.60 -3.28
C THR A 164 -13.98 -8.70 -3.64
N PRO A 165 -13.45 -9.89 -3.95
CA PRO A 165 -12.07 -10.04 -4.40
C PRO A 165 -11.71 -9.20 -5.63
N GLU A 166 -12.68 -8.98 -6.52
CA GLU A 166 -12.49 -8.24 -7.79
C GLU A 166 -12.54 -6.73 -7.59
N SER A 167 -13.41 -6.26 -6.68
CA SER A 167 -13.64 -4.83 -6.45
C SER A 167 -12.80 -4.26 -5.31
N GLY A 168 -12.32 -5.11 -4.40
CA GLY A 168 -11.54 -4.73 -3.23
C GLY A 168 -12.25 -3.75 -2.31
N GLY A 169 -11.46 -2.89 -1.65
CA GLY A 169 -11.95 -1.87 -0.73
C GLY A 169 -11.70 -2.18 0.75
N CYS A 170 -12.01 -1.19 1.59
CA CYS A 170 -11.76 -1.22 3.02
C CYS A 170 -13.02 -0.90 3.83
N GLU A 171 -13.42 -1.81 4.71
CA GLU A 171 -14.54 -1.60 5.63
C GLU A 171 -14.17 -0.78 6.87
N GLY A 172 -12.87 -0.56 7.08
CA GLY A 172 -12.35 0.32 8.13
C GLY A 172 -12.39 1.80 7.75
N MET A 173 -12.62 2.12 6.48
CA MET A 173 -12.75 3.50 6.00
C MET A 173 -14.20 3.95 6.13
N ARG A 174 -14.42 5.23 6.45
CA ARG A 174 -15.75 5.85 6.41
C ARG A 174 -15.81 6.92 5.34
N GLU A 175 -16.99 7.09 4.75
CA GLU A 175 -17.23 8.12 3.76
C GLU A 175 -16.98 9.53 4.32
N VAL A 176 -16.35 10.34 3.49
CA VAL A 176 -16.15 11.77 3.71
C VAL A 176 -17.21 12.52 2.93
N ARG A 177 -17.95 13.39 3.63
CA ARG A 177 -19.00 14.24 3.05
C ARG A 177 -18.72 15.70 3.33
N GLY A 178 -19.29 16.58 2.50
CA GLY A 178 -19.23 18.02 2.73
C GLY A 178 -17.88 18.66 2.41
N ILE A 179 -16.96 17.99 1.73
CA ILE A 179 -15.73 18.62 1.22
C ILE A 179 -15.88 18.82 -0.28
N ARG A 180 -15.53 20.02 -0.77
CA ARG A 180 -15.56 20.32 -2.20
C ARG A 180 -14.40 21.21 -2.61
N TYR A 181 -13.99 21.09 -3.86
CA TYR A 181 -13.00 21.98 -4.44
C TYR A 181 -13.64 23.31 -4.84
N ASN A 182 -13.10 24.43 -4.34
CA ASN A 182 -13.46 25.77 -4.77
C ASN A 182 -12.49 26.26 -5.84
N LYS A 183 -12.88 26.12 -7.11
CA LYS A 183 -12.07 26.56 -8.26
C LYS A 183 -11.71 28.06 -8.24
N LYS A 184 -12.58 28.93 -7.71
CA LYS A 184 -12.34 30.38 -7.68
C LYS A 184 -11.29 30.77 -6.64
N LYS A 185 -11.26 30.06 -5.51
CA LYS A 185 -10.32 30.31 -4.40
C LYS A 185 -9.11 29.38 -4.44
N ASP A 186 -9.06 28.48 -5.43
CA ASP A 186 -8.06 27.44 -5.60
C ASP A 186 -7.74 26.67 -4.30
N LYS A 187 -8.80 26.18 -3.65
CA LYS A 187 -8.67 25.46 -2.38
C LYS A 187 -9.84 24.54 -2.07
N TRP A 188 -9.60 23.58 -1.20
CA TRP A 188 -10.62 22.73 -0.61
C TRP A 188 -11.40 23.49 0.45
N VAL A 189 -12.72 23.30 0.50
CA VAL A 189 -13.58 23.94 1.51
C VAL A 189 -14.58 22.94 2.08
N VAL A 190 -14.85 23.06 3.37
CA VAL A 190 -15.97 22.39 4.03
C VAL A 190 -17.25 23.14 3.66
N LYS A 191 -18.25 22.42 3.17
CA LYS A 191 -19.61 22.90 2.94
C LYS A 191 -20.23 23.11 4.32
N GLN A 192 -20.34 24.36 4.75
CA GLN A 192 -21.18 24.71 5.88
C GLN A 192 -22.61 24.32 5.52
N GLY A 193 -23.23 23.51 6.39
CA GLY A 193 -24.64 23.14 6.29
C GLY A 193 -25.54 24.35 6.42
#